data_AF-A0A1Y3B8G8-F1
#
_entry.id   AF-A0A1Y3B8G8-F1
#
_cell.length_a   1.000
_cell.length_b   1.000
_cell.length_c   1.000
_cell.angle_alpha   90.00
_cell.angle_beta   90.00
_cell.angle_gamma   90.00
#
_symmetry.space_group_name_H-M   'P 1'
#
loop_
_entity.id
_entity.type
_entity.pdbx_description
1 polymer ?
#
loop_
_entity_poly.entity_id
_entity_poly.type
_entity_poly.pdbx_seq_one_letter_code
_entity_poly.pdbx_strand_id
1 'polypeptide(L)'
;MDPDPEIEHHRQFVKNMMKDAWKNYVLYAWGYNELQPQTRNGKLDSIFGPTKLGATIVDSMDTLFLMDMKQEFEMGRKWIAQELDFKSTQTEISVFETIIRYVGGLLTCFALTGDPMFLYKSREIAQALLPAYNTATGIPNGLIIPKTGKSYHHKWANGAILSEFGSHHLEYTYLSDMTGDRRFRDRVQRIRAVVKNAEKQNGLYLLMLDEETGRWSDNKASLGALGDSFYEYLIKSYVQSGHRDRQSLQMYIDAMDAID
;
A
#
# COMPACT_ATOMS: atom_id res chain seq x y z
N MET A 1 19.62 -30.83 -7.57
CA MET A 1 18.48 -31.56 -8.15
C MET A 1 17.94 -30.67 -9.23
N ASP A 2 17.86 -31.18 -10.46
CA ASP A 2 17.13 -30.47 -11.51
C ASP A 2 15.67 -30.33 -11.08
N PRO A 3 15.01 -29.19 -11.37
CA PRO A 3 13.62 -29.00 -11.00
C PRO A 3 12.76 -30.05 -11.71
N ASP A 4 11.75 -30.54 -11.00
CA ASP A 4 10.71 -31.41 -11.57
C ASP A 4 10.19 -30.79 -12.89
N PRO A 5 10.22 -31.52 -14.02
CA PRO A 5 9.79 -31.00 -15.31
C PRO A 5 8.37 -30.40 -15.31
N GLU A 6 7.47 -30.92 -14.47
CA GLU A 6 6.10 -30.39 -14.35
C GLU A 6 6.10 -29.02 -13.64
N ILE A 7 6.90 -28.88 -12.57
CA ILE A 7 7.08 -27.61 -11.87
C ILE A 7 7.70 -26.57 -12.80
N GLU A 8 8.69 -26.96 -13.61
CA GLU A 8 9.30 -26.07 -14.60
C GLU A 8 8.28 -25.62 -15.64
N HIS A 9 7.46 -26.55 -16.14
CA HIS A 9 6.41 -26.24 -17.11
C HIS A 9 5.42 -25.20 -16.55
N HIS A 10 4.91 -25.40 -15.33
CA HIS A 10 3.99 -24.45 -14.69
C HIS A 10 4.65 -23.09 -14.44
N ARG A 11 5.91 -23.05 -14.01
CA ARG A 11 6.67 -21.81 -13.83
C ARG A 11 6.78 -21.02 -15.14
N GLN A 12 7.12 -21.69 -16.24
CA GLN A 12 7.22 -21.04 -17.55
C GLN A 12 5.86 -20.58 -18.08
N PHE A 13 4.81 -21.34 -17.83
CA PHE A 13 3.44 -20.95 -18.18
C PHE A 13 3.07 -19.62 -17.51
N VAL A 14 3.30 -19.48 -16.20
CA VAL A 14 3.04 -18.22 -15.47
C VAL A 14 3.90 -17.07 -15.98
N LYS A 15 5.19 -17.30 -16.27
CA LYS A 15 6.06 -16.27 -16.87
C LYS A 15 5.56 -15.81 -18.24
N ASN A 16 5.02 -16.71 -19.05
CA ASN A 16 4.43 -16.35 -20.35
C ASN A 16 3.15 -15.53 -20.19
N MET A 17 2.29 -15.86 -19.21
CA MET A 17 1.13 -15.03 -18.87
C MET A 17 1.54 -13.61 -18.47
N MET A 18 2.61 -13.46 -17.67
CA MET A 18 3.14 -12.15 -17.29
C MET A 18 3.66 -11.37 -18.51
N LYS A 19 4.39 -12.02 -19.42
CA LYS A 19 4.83 -11.41 -20.68
C LYS A 19 3.65 -10.91 -21.51
N ASP A 20 2.59 -11.70 -21.63
CA ASP A 20 1.41 -11.32 -22.39
C ASP A 20 0.68 -10.15 -21.73
N ALA A 21 0.48 -10.18 -20.41
CA ALA A 21 -0.13 -9.08 -19.66
C ALA A 21 0.68 -7.79 -19.80
N TRP A 22 2.00 -7.84 -19.55
CA TRP A 22 2.90 -6.71 -19.64
C TRP A 22 2.95 -6.13 -21.06
N LYS A 23 3.09 -6.97 -22.08
CA LYS A 23 3.11 -6.55 -23.49
C LYS A 23 1.84 -5.79 -23.86
N ASN A 24 0.67 -6.28 -23.46
CA ASN A 24 -0.59 -5.60 -23.75
C ASN A 24 -0.72 -4.29 -22.96
N TYR A 25 -0.26 -4.24 -21.70
CA TYR A 25 -0.22 -3.01 -20.93
C TYR A 25 0.67 -1.95 -21.61
N VAL A 26 1.89 -2.31 -22.00
CA VAL A 26 2.82 -1.43 -22.72
C VAL A 26 2.21 -0.92 -24.02
N LEU A 27 1.54 -1.80 -24.77
CA LEU A 27 0.98 -1.45 -26.08
C LEU A 27 -0.21 -0.47 -26.00
N TYR A 28 -1.05 -0.61 -24.98
CA TYR A 28 -2.36 0.06 -24.96
C TYR A 28 -2.57 1.03 -23.80
N ALA A 29 -1.72 0.99 -22.77
CA ALA A 29 -1.95 1.70 -21.52
C ALA A 29 -0.66 2.21 -20.85
N TRP A 30 0.46 2.33 -21.58
CA TRP A 30 1.72 2.80 -21.00
C TRP A 30 1.57 4.13 -20.25
N GLY A 31 1.98 4.15 -18.98
CA GLY A 31 1.86 5.29 -18.06
C GLY A 31 0.47 5.45 -17.42
N TYR A 32 -0.59 4.84 -17.95
CA TYR A 32 -1.87 4.77 -17.25
C TYR A 32 -1.78 3.87 -16.02
N ASN A 33 -2.70 4.05 -15.08
CA ASN A 33 -2.71 3.23 -13.86
C ASN A 33 -3.06 1.77 -14.17
N GLU A 34 -3.99 1.53 -15.09
CA GLU A 34 -4.48 0.19 -15.41
C GLU A 34 -4.83 0.08 -16.91
N LEU A 35 -4.81 -1.14 -17.44
CA LEU A 35 -5.29 -1.48 -18.79
C LEU A 35 -6.77 -1.89 -18.77
N GLN A 36 -7.55 -1.42 -19.73
CA GLN A 36 -8.84 -2.00 -20.12
C GLN A 36 -8.64 -2.93 -21.32
N PRO A 37 -8.46 -4.25 -21.13
CA PRO A 37 -7.98 -5.15 -22.17
C PRO A 37 -9.01 -5.36 -23.30
N GLN A 38 -10.31 -5.31 -22.99
CA GLN A 38 -11.37 -5.47 -23.98
C GLN A 38 -11.43 -4.30 -24.97
N THR A 39 -11.28 -3.08 -24.45
CA THR A 39 -11.32 -1.85 -25.26
C THR A 39 -9.94 -1.40 -25.73
N ARG A 40 -8.86 -2.07 -25.28
CA ARG A 40 -7.46 -1.77 -25.62
C ARG A 40 -7.08 -0.32 -25.34
N ASN A 41 -7.47 0.18 -24.16
CA ASN A 41 -7.19 1.55 -23.71
C ASN A 41 -6.74 1.56 -22.25
N GLY A 42 -6.07 2.62 -21.84
CA GLY A 42 -5.81 2.89 -20.42
C GLY A 42 -7.07 3.34 -19.69
N LYS A 43 -7.27 2.84 -18.46
CA LYS A 43 -8.40 3.23 -17.61
C LYS A 43 -8.20 4.64 -17.06
N LEU A 44 -9.25 5.48 -17.15
CA LEU A 44 -9.23 6.84 -16.62
C LEU A 44 -9.80 6.91 -15.19
N ASP A 45 -10.84 6.13 -14.88
CA ASP A 45 -11.44 6.13 -13.55
C ASP A 45 -10.76 5.10 -12.66
N SER A 46 -9.73 5.54 -11.94
CA SER A 46 -8.99 4.71 -10.98
C SER A 46 -9.08 5.27 -9.57
N ILE A 47 -8.71 4.44 -8.58
CA ILE A 47 -8.52 4.85 -7.17
C ILE A 47 -7.43 5.92 -6.98
N PHE A 48 -6.65 6.21 -8.03
CA PHE A 48 -5.66 7.27 -8.10
C PHE A 48 -6.15 8.48 -8.93
N GLY A 49 -7.46 8.56 -9.15
CA GLY A 49 -8.09 9.55 -10.01
C GLY A 49 -7.75 9.35 -11.50
N PRO A 50 -7.97 10.38 -12.34
CA PRO A 50 -7.66 10.36 -13.76
C PRO A 50 -6.18 10.63 -14.08
N THR A 51 -5.34 10.81 -13.06
CA THR A 51 -3.92 11.10 -13.25
C THR A 51 -3.15 9.82 -13.61
N LYS A 52 -2.30 9.92 -14.62
CA LYS A 52 -1.43 8.83 -15.09
C LYS A 52 -0.22 8.67 -14.17
N LEU A 53 -0.38 7.87 -13.13
CA LEU A 53 0.66 7.58 -12.14
C LEU A 53 1.33 6.22 -12.37
N GLY A 54 0.96 5.49 -13.43
CA GLY A 54 1.64 4.26 -13.81
C GLY A 54 1.56 3.16 -12.77
N ALA A 55 0.42 2.99 -12.09
CA ALA A 55 0.25 1.97 -11.05
C ALA A 55 0.73 0.58 -11.52
N THR A 56 0.28 0.08 -12.67
CA THR A 56 0.76 -1.20 -13.23
C THR A 56 2.27 -1.22 -13.49
N ILE A 57 2.90 -0.10 -13.85
CA ILE A 57 4.37 -0.06 -14.01
C ILE A 57 5.03 -0.37 -12.68
N VAL A 58 4.66 0.36 -11.63
CA VAL A 58 5.28 0.23 -10.30
C VAL A 58 4.97 -1.13 -9.67
N ASP A 59 3.71 -1.55 -9.70
CA ASP A 59 3.20 -2.77 -9.06
C ASP A 59 3.69 -4.06 -9.76
N SER A 60 4.19 -3.96 -11.00
CA SER A 60 4.77 -5.10 -11.72
C SER A 60 6.28 -5.24 -11.52
N MET A 61 6.96 -4.22 -10.99
CA MET A 61 8.42 -4.13 -11.07
C MET A 61 9.15 -5.29 -10.39
N ASP A 62 8.74 -5.64 -9.17
CA ASP A 62 9.36 -6.74 -8.43
C ASP A 62 9.07 -8.11 -9.08
N THR A 63 7.87 -8.29 -9.63
CA THR A 63 7.47 -9.48 -10.38
C THR A 63 8.33 -9.64 -11.64
N LEU A 64 8.51 -8.56 -12.42
CA LEU A 64 9.39 -8.55 -13.59
C LEU A 64 10.83 -8.90 -13.19
N PHE A 65 11.32 -8.37 -12.06
CA PHE A 65 12.64 -8.67 -11.55
C PHE A 65 12.78 -10.16 -11.17
N LEU A 66 11.86 -10.68 -10.36
CA LEU A 66 11.86 -12.08 -9.90
C LEU A 66 11.73 -13.08 -11.05
N MET A 67 10.99 -12.71 -12.10
CA MET A 67 10.84 -13.53 -13.30
C MET A 67 11.99 -13.39 -14.29
N ASP A 68 13.07 -12.64 -13.97
CA ASP A 68 14.20 -12.41 -14.87
C ASP A 68 13.78 -11.75 -16.21
N MET A 69 12.83 -10.82 -16.16
CA MET A 69 12.35 -10.00 -17.28
C MET A 69 13.08 -8.66 -17.29
N LYS A 70 14.41 -8.70 -17.49
CA LYS A 70 15.31 -7.56 -17.27
C LYS A 70 15.05 -6.36 -18.19
N GLN A 71 14.63 -6.60 -19.44
CA GLN A 71 14.39 -5.52 -20.40
C GLN A 71 13.13 -4.73 -20.03
N GLU A 72 12.08 -5.46 -19.65
CA GLU A 72 10.83 -4.92 -19.15
C GLU A 72 11.04 -4.15 -17.83
N PHE A 73 11.85 -4.72 -16.93
CA PHE A 73 12.26 -4.06 -15.70
C PHE A 73 12.98 -2.74 -15.98
N GLU A 74 14.00 -2.72 -16.84
CA GLU A 74 14.73 -1.48 -17.12
C GLU A 74 13.83 -0.41 -17.78
N MET A 75 12.89 -0.83 -18.62
CA MET A 75 11.89 0.06 -19.21
C MET A 75 11.00 0.73 -18.14
N GLY A 76 10.46 -0.06 -17.21
CA GLY A 76 9.64 0.45 -16.11
C GLY A 76 10.43 1.35 -15.15
N ARG A 77 11.65 0.92 -14.78
CA ARG A 77 12.58 1.68 -13.96
C ARG A 77 12.87 3.08 -14.54
N LYS A 78 13.15 3.15 -15.85
CA LYS A 78 13.39 4.42 -16.55
C LYS A 78 12.17 5.34 -16.47
N TRP A 79 10.97 4.80 -16.69
CA TRP A 79 9.73 5.57 -16.57
C TRP A 79 9.52 6.09 -15.15
N ILE A 80 9.72 5.27 -14.13
CA ILE A 80 9.61 5.67 -12.71
C ILE A 80 10.57 6.82 -12.41
N ALA A 81 11.81 6.76 -12.87
CA ALA A 81 12.80 7.80 -12.63
C ALA A 81 12.44 9.13 -13.29
N GLN A 82 11.83 9.10 -14.48
CA GLN A 82 11.63 10.28 -15.33
C GLN A 82 10.24 10.90 -15.21
N GLU A 83 9.20 10.09 -15.03
CA GLU A 83 7.81 10.50 -15.22
C GLU A 83 6.96 10.43 -13.93
N LEU A 84 7.35 9.61 -12.94
CA LEU A 84 6.54 9.44 -11.73
C LEU A 84 6.62 10.66 -10.81
N ASP A 85 5.52 11.39 -10.68
CA ASP A 85 5.38 12.57 -9.82
C ASP A 85 4.02 12.64 -9.10
N PHE A 86 4.02 12.28 -7.81
CA PHE A 86 2.85 12.45 -6.95
C PHE A 86 2.66 13.88 -6.47
N LYS A 87 3.73 14.66 -6.29
CA LYS A 87 3.69 15.99 -5.67
C LYS A 87 2.85 16.97 -6.49
N SER A 88 2.85 16.83 -7.81
CA SER A 88 2.06 17.68 -8.72
C SER A 88 0.61 17.23 -8.90
N THR A 89 0.20 16.10 -8.31
CA THR A 89 -1.14 15.52 -8.49
C THR A 89 -2.23 16.39 -7.86
N GLN A 90 -3.21 16.79 -8.67
CA GLN A 90 -4.29 17.72 -8.27
C GLN A 90 -5.63 17.02 -8.02
N THR A 91 -5.67 15.72 -8.23
CA THR A 91 -6.86 14.89 -8.06
C THR A 91 -6.79 14.13 -6.74
N GLU A 92 -7.96 13.71 -6.28
CA GLU A 92 -8.12 12.85 -5.12
C GLU A 92 -7.49 11.48 -5.40
N ILE A 93 -6.69 10.98 -4.47
CA ILE A 93 -6.11 9.64 -4.52
C ILE A 93 -6.29 8.94 -3.17
N SER A 94 -6.39 7.62 -3.17
CA SER A 94 -6.38 6.82 -1.94
C SER A 94 -5.00 6.78 -1.30
N VAL A 95 -4.93 7.11 0.00
CA VAL A 95 -3.71 7.05 0.81
C VAL A 95 -3.25 5.59 0.98
N PHE A 96 -4.17 4.72 1.38
CA PHE A 96 -3.92 3.29 1.59
C PHE A 96 -3.37 2.62 0.32
N GLU A 97 -4.07 2.79 -0.80
CA GLU A 97 -3.69 2.16 -2.07
C GLU A 97 -2.37 2.71 -2.61
N THR A 98 -2.07 3.99 -2.35
CA THR A 98 -0.78 4.57 -2.72
C THR A 98 0.36 3.96 -1.91
N ILE A 99 0.14 3.73 -0.61
CA ILE A 99 1.16 3.14 0.26
C ILE A 99 1.45 1.70 -0.13
N ILE A 100 0.42 0.84 -0.19
CA ILE A 100 0.66 -0.60 -0.41
C ILE A 100 1.19 -0.91 -1.81
N ARG A 101 0.78 -0.16 -2.85
CA ARG A 101 1.22 -0.43 -4.23
C ARG A 101 2.51 0.31 -4.60
N TYR A 102 2.58 1.61 -4.33
CA TYR A 102 3.73 2.42 -4.75
C TYR A 102 4.85 2.39 -3.72
N VAL A 103 4.56 2.78 -2.48
CA VAL A 103 5.61 2.82 -1.44
C VAL A 103 6.14 1.42 -1.19
N GLY A 104 5.25 0.42 -1.07
CA GLY A 104 5.58 -1.00 -0.98
C GLY A 104 6.39 -1.51 -2.17
N GLY A 105 5.85 -1.40 -3.39
CA GLY A 105 6.53 -1.90 -4.61
C GLY A 105 7.91 -1.28 -4.84
N LEU A 106 8.05 0.04 -4.62
CA LEU A 106 9.35 0.72 -4.74
C LEU A 106 10.33 0.28 -3.65
N LEU A 107 9.88 0.10 -2.40
CA LEU A 107 10.74 -0.40 -1.32
C LEU A 107 11.20 -1.85 -1.58
N THR A 108 10.34 -2.69 -2.12
CA THR A 108 10.71 -4.05 -2.55
C THR A 108 11.77 -3.99 -3.65
N CYS A 109 11.60 -3.14 -4.66
CA CYS A 109 12.60 -2.96 -5.71
C CYS A 109 13.94 -2.47 -5.17
N PHE A 110 13.93 -1.53 -4.22
CA PHE A 110 15.15 -1.11 -3.53
C PHE A 110 15.81 -2.29 -2.79
N ALA A 111 15.04 -3.09 -2.05
CA ALA A 111 15.57 -4.24 -1.32
C ALA A 111 16.18 -5.31 -2.24
N LEU A 112 15.57 -5.56 -3.41
CA LEU A 112 16.04 -6.56 -4.38
C LEU A 112 17.26 -6.10 -5.18
N THR A 113 17.36 -4.81 -5.49
CA THR A 113 18.35 -4.28 -6.45
C THR A 113 19.46 -3.44 -5.82
N GLY A 114 19.23 -2.90 -4.62
CA GLY A 114 20.10 -1.89 -4.01
C GLY A 114 20.08 -0.52 -4.70
N ASP A 115 19.20 -0.30 -5.69
CA ASP A 115 19.15 0.95 -6.43
C ASP A 115 18.47 2.07 -5.61
N PRO A 116 19.20 3.11 -5.19
CA PRO A 116 18.68 4.16 -4.33
C PRO A 116 17.58 5.01 -4.99
N MET A 117 17.44 4.97 -6.32
CA MET A 117 16.36 5.67 -7.03
C MET A 117 14.99 5.27 -6.48
N PHE A 118 14.75 3.97 -6.27
CA PHE A 118 13.48 3.48 -5.76
C PHE A 118 13.22 3.93 -4.31
N LEU A 119 14.26 3.97 -3.47
CA LEU A 119 14.16 4.47 -2.10
C LEU A 119 13.81 5.96 -2.08
N TYR A 120 14.46 6.77 -2.93
CA TYR A 120 14.17 8.20 -3.02
C TYR A 120 12.76 8.47 -3.51
N LYS A 121 12.31 7.77 -4.56
CA LYS A 121 10.93 7.88 -5.06
C LYS A 121 9.90 7.44 -4.02
N SER A 122 10.14 6.34 -3.32
CA SER A 122 9.29 5.88 -2.22
C SER A 122 9.14 6.94 -1.12
N ARG A 123 10.26 7.56 -0.71
CA ARG A 123 10.26 8.66 0.26
C ARG A 123 9.49 9.88 -0.23
N GLU A 124 9.69 10.30 -1.48
CA GLU A 124 8.98 11.45 -2.08
C GLU A 124 7.47 11.25 -2.06
N ILE A 125 7.00 10.07 -2.46
CA ILE A 125 5.58 9.72 -2.46
C ILE A 125 5.04 9.72 -1.03
N ALA A 126 5.69 9.03 -0.09
CA ALA A 126 5.26 8.98 1.30
C ALA A 126 5.22 10.38 1.95
N GLN A 127 6.16 11.28 1.61
CA GLN A 127 6.16 12.67 2.07
C GLN A 127 4.92 13.44 1.58
N ALA A 128 4.51 13.22 0.33
CA ALA A 128 3.32 13.85 -0.24
C ALA A 128 2.02 13.38 0.44
N LEU A 129 2.03 12.20 1.08
CA LEU A 129 0.89 11.65 1.82
C LEU A 129 0.81 12.10 3.29
N LEU A 130 1.90 12.63 3.87
CA LEU A 130 1.94 13.04 5.27
C LEU A 130 0.82 14.00 5.71
N PRO A 131 0.32 14.93 4.88
CA PRO A 131 -0.80 15.79 5.25
C PRO A 131 -2.09 15.04 5.60
N ALA A 132 -2.29 13.80 5.11
CA ALA A 132 -3.46 12.99 5.44
C ALA A 132 -3.56 12.67 6.94
N TYR A 133 -2.42 12.67 7.64
CA TYR A 133 -2.31 12.35 9.07
C TYR A 133 -2.51 13.58 9.98
N ASN A 134 -2.83 14.75 9.41
CA ASN A 134 -3.04 15.99 10.17
C ASN A 134 -4.49 16.08 10.68
N THR A 135 -4.91 15.07 11.42
CA THR A 135 -6.20 14.98 12.14
C THR A 135 -5.93 15.10 13.64
N ALA A 136 -6.93 15.39 14.48
CA ALA A 136 -6.70 15.52 15.92
C ALA A 136 -6.14 14.24 16.57
N THR A 137 -6.53 13.06 16.06
CA THR A 137 -6.02 11.78 16.56
C THR A 137 -4.70 11.37 15.92
N GLY A 138 -4.39 11.84 14.71
CA GLY A 138 -3.31 11.33 13.87
C GLY A 138 -3.66 10.07 13.08
N ILE A 139 -4.91 9.60 13.15
CA ILE A 139 -5.46 8.61 12.21
C ILE A 139 -5.64 9.31 10.84
N PRO A 140 -5.08 8.77 9.75
CA PRO A 140 -5.13 9.43 8.47
C PRO A 140 -6.53 9.41 7.85
N ASN A 141 -6.86 10.51 7.17
CA ASN A 141 -7.91 10.53 6.16
C ASN A 141 -7.60 9.54 5.02
N GLY A 142 -8.62 8.89 4.47
CA GLY A 142 -8.47 7.87 3.41
C GLY A 142 -8.13 8.45 2.03
N LEU A 143 -8.52 9.71 1.76
CA LEU A 143 -8.31 10.39 0.49
C LEU A 143 -7.48 11.67 0.67
N ILE A 144 -6.62 11.97 -0.30
CA ILE A 144 -5.78 13.17 -0.32
C ILE A 144 -5.63 13.74 -1.73
N ILE A 145 -5.48 15.06 -1.84
CA ILE A 145 -4.97 15.76 -3.04
C ILE A 145 -3.51 16.16 -2.78
N PRO A 146 -2.51 15.40 -3.27
CA PRO A 146 -1.10 15.59 -2.90
C PRO A 146 -0.57 17.01 -3.10
N LYS A 147 -0.93 17.68 -4.20
CA LYS A 147 -0.46 19.05 -4.49
C LYS A 147 -0.87 20.07 -3.43
N THR A 148 -2.04 19.88 -2.83
CA THR A 148 -2.61 20.85 -1.87
C THR A 148 -2.52 20.38 -0.42
N GLY A 149 -2.30 19.08 -0.19
CA GLY A 149 -2.35 18.46 1.12
C GLY A 149 -3.76 18.37 1.74
N LYS A 150 -4.81 18.82 1.02
CA LYS A 150 -6.19 18.64 1.47
C LYS A 150 -6.55 17.16 1.49
N SER A 151 -7.16 16.70 2.58
CA SER A 151 -7.54 15.31 2.80
C SER A 151 -8.91 15.21 3.48
N TYR A 152 -9.59 14.09 3.32
CA TYR A 152 -10.92 13.80 3.86
C TYR A 152 -11.15 12.27 3.88
N HIS A 153 -12.08 11.81 4.72
CA HIS A 153 -12.61 10.45 4.61
C HIS A 153 -13.50 10.29 3.37
N HIS A 154 -13.78 9.06 2.98
CA HIS A 154 -14.67 8.76 1.86
C HIS A 154 -16.09 9.25 2.15
N LYS A 155 -16.74 9.92 1.19
CA LYS A 155 -18.09 10.51 1.38
C LYS A 155 -19.18 9.53 1.84
N TRP A 156 -19.00 8.24 1.56
CA TRP A 156 -19.94 7.17 1.94
C TRP A 156 -19.59 6.52 3.30
N ALA A 157 -18.41 6.80 3.84
CA ALA A 157 -17.94 6.29 5.12
C ALA A 157 -18.18 7.34 6.22
N ASN A 158 -18.42 6.87 7.44
CA ASN A 158 -18.59 7.72 8.61
C ASN A 158 -17.28 7.85 9.40
N GLY A 159 -16.14 7.98 8.71
CA GLY A 159 -14.81 8.06 9.33
C GLY A 159 -13.75 7.28 8.54
N ALA A 160 -12.56 7.15 9.15
CA ALA A 160 -11.45 6.41 8.58
C ALA A 160 -11.70 4.88 8.64
N ILE A 161 -11.29 4.15 7.61
CA ILE A 161 -11.55 2.71 7.44
C ILE A 161 -10.42 1.89 8.08
N LEU A 162 -10.79 0.89 8.90
CA LEU A 162 -9.84 0.09 9.68
C LEU A 162 -8.73 -0.54 8.83
N SER A 163 -9.07 -1.23 7.74
CA SER A 163 -8.08 -1.81 6.84
C SER A 163 -7.22 -0.77 6.13
N GLU A 164 -7.76 0.41 5.83
CA GLU A 164 -7.00 1.46 5.16
C GLU A 164 -5.92 2.03 6.09
N PHE A 165 -6.30 2.62 7.23
CA PHE A 165 -5.30 3.21 8.13
C PHE A 165 -4.46 2.16 8.88
N GLY A 166 -4.98 0.93 9.02
CA GLY A 166 -4.33 -0.18 9.70
C GLY A 166 -3.15 -0.79 8.95
N SER A 167 -3.10 -0.56 7.63
CA SER A 167 -2.24 -1.28 6.70
C SER A 167 -1.15 -0.39 6.08
N HIS A 168 -0.58 0.50 6.88
CA HIS A 168 0.58 1.32 6.52
C HIS A 168 1.87 0.89 7.24
N HIS A 169 1.74 -0.02 8.21
CA HIS A 169 2.77 -0.24 9.25
C HIS A 169 4.08 -0.77 8.68
N LEU A 170 4.03 -1.69 7.71
CA LEU A 170 5.21 -2.37 7.17
C LEU A 170 6.05 -1.41 6.34
N GLU A 171 5.41 -0.67 5.43
CA GLU A 171 6.02 0.26 4.49
C GLU A 171 6.67 1.41 5.23
N TYR A 172 5.93 2.06 6.14
CA TYR A 172 6.42 3.24 6.86
C TYR A 172 7.51 2.89 7.89
N THR A 173 7.44 1.70 8.48
CA THR A 173 8.52 1.15 9.32
C THR A 173 9.78 0.98 8.50
N TYR A 174 9.71 0.24 7.39
CA TYR A 174 10.89 -0.05 6.57
C TYR A 174 11.46 1.22 5.92
N LEU A 175 10.61 2.13 5.43
CA LEU A 175 11.03 3.42 4.90
C LEU A 175 11.79 4.25 5.94
N SER A 176 11.33 4.27 7.20
CA SER A 176 12.03 4.98 8.27
C SER A 176 13.39 4.36 8.57
N ASP A 177 13.51 3.03 8.55
CA ASP A 177 14.78 2.34 8.76
C ASP A 177 15.79 2.67 7.65
N MET A 178 15.34 2.68 6.41
CA MET A 178 16.22 2.91 5.26
C MET A 178 16.59 4.37 5.04
N THR A 179 15.75 5.31 5.49
CA THR A 179 15.97 6.75 5.28
C THR A 179 16.45 7.51 6.51
N GLY A 180 16.29 6.94 7.71
CA GLY A 180 16.48 7.63 8.99
C GLY A 180 15.39 8.66 9.32
N ASP A 181 14.40 8.87 8.45
CA ASP A 181 13.31 9.82 8.65
C ASP A 181 12.21 9.20 9.52
N ARG A 182 12.23 9.54 10.81
CA ARG A 182 11.32 8.96 11.80
C ARG A 182 9.86 9.31 11.61
N ARG A 183 9.54 10.35 10.83
CA ARG A 183 8.16 10.84 10.68
C ARG A 183 7.20 9.73 10.23
N PHE A 184 7.62 8.82 9.37
CA PHE A 184 6.77 7.72 8.89
C PHE A 184 6.49 6.69 9.98
N ARG A 185 7.53 6.21 10.68
CA ARG A 185 7.38 5.29 11.82
C ARG A 185 6.51 5.89 12.90
N ASP A 186 6.71 7.16 13.24
CA ASP A 186 5.95 7.84 14.28
C ASP A 186 4.44 7.90 13.91
N ARG A 187 4.09 8.01 12.62
CA ARG A 187 2.67 7.94 12.18
C ARG A 187 2.04 6.58 12.46
N VAL A 188 2.70 5.48 12.09
CA VAL A 188 2.11 4.15 12.27
C VAL A 188 2.13 3.67 13.71
N GLN A 189 3.08 4.15 14.52
CA GLN A 189 3.06 3.97 15.97
C GLN A 189 1.90 4.75 16.61
N ARG A 190 1.62 5.96 16.13
CA ARG A 190 0.46 6.73 16.58
C ARG A 190 -0.86 6.02 16.26
N ILE A 191 -1.02 5.49 15.05
CA ILE A 191 -2.18 4.67 14.68
C ILE A 191 -2.36 3.51 15.67
N ARG A 192 -1.30 2.73 15.93
CA ARG A 192 -1.36 1.61 16.89
C ARG A 192 -1.78 2.07 18.29
N ALA A 193 -1.26 3.20 18.76
CA ALA A 193 -1.60 3.75 20.07
C ALA A 193 -3.08 4.16 20.17
N VAL A 194 -3.64 4.79 19.13
CA VAL A 194 -5.07 5.16 19.10
C VAL A 194 -5.94 3.91 19.08
N VAL A 195 -5.69 3.00 18.14
CA VAL A 195 -6.52 1.80 17.92
C VAL A 195 -6.47 0.83 19.10
N LYS A 196 -5.32 0.70 19.76
CA LYS A 196 -5.18 -0.12 20.97
C LYS A 196 -6.08 0.39 22.10
N ASN A 197 -6.18 1.71 22.25
CA ASN A 197 -6.91 2.38 23.33
C ASN A 197 -8.38 2.66 23.01
N ALA A 198 -8.80 2.49 21.75
CA ALA A 198 -10.20 2.60 21.37
C ALA A 198 -11.03 1.50 22.05
N GLU A 199 -12.20 1.87 22.58
CA GLU A 199 -13.12 0.96 23.26
C GLU A 199 -13.60 -0.12 22.30
N LYS A 200 -13.44 -1.40 22.64
CA LYS A 200 -13.83 -2.50 21.75
C LYS A 200 -15.18 -3.08 22.16
N GLN A 201 -16.05 -3.32 21.19
CA GLN A 201 -17.29 -4.06 21.44
C GLN A 201 -17.00 -5.56 21.39
N ASN A 202 -17.18 -6.27 22.51
CA ASN A 202 -16.89 -7.70 22.64
C ASN A 202 -15.45 -8.08 22.23
N GLY A 203 -14.47 -7.18 22.42
CA GLY A 203 -13.09 -7.42 22.00
C GLY A 203 -12.84 -7.20 20.49
N LEU A 204 -13.86 -6.90 19.69
CA LEU A 204 -13.74 -6.70 18.25
C LEU A 204 -13.30 -5.28 17.89
N TYR A 205 -12.49 -5.18 16.82
CA TYR A 205 -12.21 -3.91 16.14
C TYR A 205 -13.32 -3.63 15.13
N LEU A 206 -13.84 -2.39 15.13
CA LEU A 206 -14.92 -1.99 14.24
C LEU A 206 -14.37 -1.39 12.94
N LEU A 207 -15.19 -1.26 11.90
CA LEU A 207 -14.70 -0.95 10.56
C LEU A 207 -14.42 0.54 10.36
N MET A 208 -15.07 1.42 11.12
CA MET A 208 -14.93 2.87 10.97
C MET A 208 -14.57 3.55 12.28
N LEU A 209 -13.57 4.42 12.22
CA LEU A 209 -13.09 5.19 13.36
C LEU A 209 -13.07 6.67 13.00
N ASP A 210 -13.67 7.49 13.85
CA ASP A 210 -13.69 8.94 13.69
C ASP A 210 -12.29 9.52 13.96
N GLU A 211 -11.70 10.11 12.93
CA GLU A 211 -10.32 10.60 12.91
C GLU A 211 -10.07 11.81 13.83
N GLU A 212 -11.13 12.47 14.31
CA GLU A 212 -11.03 13.62 15.21
C GLU A 212 -11.19 13.21 16.69
N THR A 213 -12.04 12.24 16.98
CA THR A 213 -12.37 11.82 18.36
C THR A 213 -11.68 10.53 18.78
N GLY A 214 -11.26 9.69 17.84
CA GLY A 214 -10.63 8.40 18.10
C GLY A 214 -11.61 7.31 18.55
N ARG A 215 -12.92 7.54 18.38
CA ARG A 215 -13.99 6.61 18.74
C ARG A 215 -14.48 5.87 17.51
N TRP A 216 -14.91 4.64 17.67
CA TRP A 216 -15.60 3.93 16.59
C TRP A 216 -16.89 4.64 16.24
N SER A 217 -17.14 4.76 14.95
CA SER A 217 -18.28 5.51 14.39
C SER A 217 -19.32 4.59 13.73
N ASP A 218 -19.08 3.28 13.78
CA ASP A 218 -19.99 2.23 13.39
C ASP A 218 -20.08 1.14 14.47
N ASN A 219 -20.76 0.03 14.17
CA ASN A 219 -20.93 -1.11 15.06
C ASN A 219 -20.72 -2.44 14.32
N LYS A 220 -19.97 -2.40 13.21
CA LYS A 220 -19.73 -3.54 12.34
C LYS A 220 -18.28 -3.99 12.52
N ALA A 221 -18.08 -5.31 12.46
CA ALA A 221 -16.76 -5.93 12.38
C ALA A 221 -16.74 -6.90 11.19
N SER A 222 -15.59 -7.07 10.56
CA SER A 222 -15.40 -7.97 9.42
C SER A 222 -13.94 -8.39 9.35
N LEU A 223 -13.71 -9.67 9.04
CA LEU A 223 -12.41 -10.20 8.61
C LEU A 223 -12.17 -10.08 7.10
N GLY A 224 -13.18 -9.61 6.35
CA GLY A 224 -13.06 -9.31 4.92
C GLY A 224 -12.90 -7.81 4.68
N ALA A 225 -13.49 -7.33 3.59
CA ALA A 225 -13.38 -5.93 3.17
C ALA A 225 -13.62 -4.95 4.34
N LEU A 226 -12.82 -3.88 4.34
CA LEU A 226 -12.76 -2.81 5.34
C LEU A 226 -12.07 -3.17 6.67
N GLY A 227 -11.75 -4.45 6.94
CA GLY A 227 -11.09 -4.87 8.18
C GLY A 227 -9.88 -5.80 7.99
N ASP A 228 -9.91 -6.67 6.98
CA ASP A 228 -8.93 -7.72 6.67
C ASP A 228 -7.46 -7.40 7.00
N SER A 229 -6.86 -6.47 6.27
CA SER A 229 -5.42 -6.24 6.25
C SER A 229 -4.91 -5.55 7.52
N PHE A 230 -5.79 -4.98 8.35
CA PHE A 230 -5.39 -4.53 9.69
C PHE A 230 -4.90 -5.71 10.54
N TYR A 231 -5.62 -6.83 10.52
CA TYR A 231 -5.25 -8.06 11.24
C TYR A 231 -4.00 -8.68 10.66
N GLU A 232 -3.92 -8.72 9.32
CA GLU A 232 -2.74 -9.17 8.59
C GLU A 232 -1.47 -8.38 9.01
N TYR A 233 -1.57 -7.06 9.11
CA TYR A 233 -0.44 -6.20 9.45
C TYR A 233 -0.01 -6.30 10.90
N LEU A 234 -0.88 -6.74 11.81
CA LEU A 234 -0.50 -6.99 13.21
C LEU A 234 0.52 -8.15 13.30
N ILE A 235 0.20 -9.28 12.68
CA ILE A 235 1.11 -10.43 12.71
C ILE A 235 2.34 -10.19 11.83
N LYS A 236 2.18 -9.55 10.66
CA LYS A 236 3.31 -9.22 9.79
C LYS A 236 4.28 -8.23 10.43
N SER A 237 3.83 -7.23 11.20
CA SER A 237 4.76 -6.31 11.87
C SER A 237 5.57 -6.99 12.97
N TYR A 238 4.98 -7.95 13.67
CA TYR A 238 5.70 -8.81 14.61
C TYR A 238 6.82 -9.59 13.90
N VAL A 239 6.53 -10.21 12.75
CA VAL A 239 7.54 -10.92 11.95
C VAL A 239 8.60 -9.95 11.41
N GLN A 240 8.20 -8.84 10.79
CA GLN A 240 9.12 -7.83 10.22
C GLN A 240 10.09 -7.28 11.25
N SER A 241 9.65 -7.09 12.50
CA SER A 241 10.48 -6.60 13.60
C SER A 241 11.50 -7.62 14.13
N GLY A 242 11.59 -8.81 13.53
CA GLY A 242 12.39 -9.92 14.06
C GLY A 242 11.83 -10.43 15.39
N HIS A 243 10.51 -10.51 15.50
CA HIS A 243 9.78 -10.96 16.69
C HIS A 243 9.91 -10.03 17.93
N ARG A 244 10.08 -8.72 17.71
CA ARG A 244 10.27 -7.73 18.79
C ARG A 244 9.04 -6.88 19.09
N ASP A 245 8.15 -6.69 18.11
CA ASP A 245 6.90 -5.96 18.29
C ASP A 245 5.85 -6.81 19.02
N ARG A 246 6.06 -6.97 20.33
CA ARG A 246 5.16 -7.73 21.22
C ARG A 246 3.78 -7.09 21.34
N GLN A 247 3.68 -5.77 21.14
CA GLN A 247 2.39 -5.09 21.15
C GLN A 247 1.52 -5.58 20.00
N SER A 248 2.04 -5.60 18.78
CA SER A 248 1.25 -6.05 17.62
C SER A 248 0.92 -7.54 17.69
N LEU A 249 1.81 -8.38 18.24
CA LEU A 249 1.49 -9.79 18.52
C LEU A 249 0.32 -9.91 19.51
N GLN A 250 0.35 -9.19 20.63
CA GLN A 250 -0.73 -9.27 21.61
C GLN A 250 -2.05 -8.77 21.03
N MET A 251 -2.02 -7.64 20.31
CA MET A 251 -3.20 -7.12 19.61
C MET A 251 -3.76 -8.12 18.59
N TYR A 252 -2.91 -8.92 17.93
CA TYR A 252 -3.35 -9.98 17.01
C TYR A 252 -4.01 -11.14 17.77
N ILE A 253 -3.38 -11.64 18.84
CA ILE A 253 -3.91 -12.74 19.66
C ILE A 253 -5.27 -12.33 20.25
N ASP A 254 -5.34 -11.17 20.90
CA ASP A 254 -6.59 -10.64 21.47
C ASP A 254 -7.70 -10.51 20.41
N ALA A 255 -7.33 -10.16 19.17
CA ALA A 255 -8.29 -10.06 18.07
C ALA A 255 -8.82 -11.44 17.64
N MET A 256 -7.93 -12.43 17.50
CA MET A 256 -8.32 -13.77 17.09
C MET A 256 -9.15 -14.45 18.19
N ASP A 257 -8.75 -14.31 19.45
CA ASP A 257 -9.49 -14.83 20.61
C ASP A 257 -10.91 -14.25 20.71
N ALA A 258 -11.12 -13.00 20.26
CA ALA A 258 -12.44 -12.36 20.25
C ALA A 258 -13.32 -12.78 19.05
N ILE A 259 -12.71 -13.34 18.00
CA ILE A 259 -13.39 -13.79 16.78
C ILE A 259 -13.87 -15.24 16.91
N ASP A 260 -13.08 -16.08 17.60
CA ASP A 260 -13.39 -17.49 17.89
C ASP A 260 -14.59 -17.66 18.84
#